data_AF-A0A3R9NDS5-F1
#
_entry.id   AF-A0A3R9NDS5-F1
#
_cell.length_a   1.000
_cell.length_b   1.000
_cell.length_c   1.000
_cell.angle_alpha   90.00
_cell.angle_beta   90.00
_cell.angle_gamma   90.00
#
_symmetry.space_group_name_H-M   'P 1'
#
loop_
_entity.id
_entity.type
_entity.pdbx_description
1 polymer ?
#
loop_
_entity_poly.entity_id
_entity_poly.type
_entity_poly.pdbx_seq_one_letter_code
_entity_poly.pdbx_strand_id
1 'polypeptide(L)'
;MNKLRLLASILLSLLLTASAARAQTSYKVPTGYSFQTADDYAEYEPQVIAAVNWLEKTPLNQEPALRKETDQFLFQWISGSSSVSVQLQKYVADLAGQDSELLMLFMGGWARYQLQHPETKDAVQLNTEGIRTMLRAYQAGGFRRNKQLDELKKLEAAGTLPAWVKKQLAG
;
A
#
# COMPACT_ATOMS: atom_id res chain seq x y z
N MET A 1 -46.64 26.94 4.19
CA MET A 1 -45.27 26.50 4.57
C MET A 1 -44.28 27.35 3.78
N ASN A 2 -43.46 28.18 4.43
CA ASN A 2 -42.63 29.16 3.72
C ASN A 2 -41.56 28.45 2.89
N LYS A 3 -41.43 28.80 1.60
CA LYS A 3 -40.42 28.23 0.68
C LYS A 3 -39.00 28.30 1.25
N LEU A 4 -38.70 29.36 2.03
CA LEU A 4 -37.45 29.53 2.75
C LEU A 4 -37.22 28.49 3.86
N ARG A 5 -38.29 28.09 4.58
CA ARG A 5 -38.22 27.03 5.60
C ARG A 5 -38.05 25.65 4.96
N LEU A 6 -38.70 25.40 3.81
CA LEU A 6 -38.55 24.16 3.05
C LEU A 6 -37.12 23.99 2.50
N LEU A 7 -36.53 25.06 1.94
CA LEU A 7 -35.15 25.06 1.43
C LEU A 7 -34.14 24.89 2.56
N ALA A 8 -34.34 25.54 3.71
CA ALA A 8 -33.47 25.38 4.88
C ALA A 8 -33.51 23.94 5.44
N SER A 9 -34.68 23.30 5.45
CA SER A 9 -34.81 21.90 5.86
C SER A 9 -34.11 20.94 4.91
N ILE A 10 -34.20 21.14 3.59
CA ILE A 10 -33.50 20.31 2.59
C ILE A 10 -31.98 20.45 2.71
N LEU A 11 -31.48 21.68 2.89
CA LEU A 11 -30.04 21.94 3.03
C LEU A 11 -29.47 21.27 4.30
N LEU A 12 -30.24 21.29 5.40
CA LEU A 12 -29.85 20.67 6.66
C LEU A 12 -29.85 19.13 6.56
N SER A 13 -30.77 18.52 5.81
CA SER A 13 -30.79 17.08 5.53
C SER A 13 -29.59 16.61 4.70
N LEU A 14 -29.17 17.40 3.70
CA LEU A 14 -27.99 17.11 2.87
C LEU A 14 -26.67 17.21 3.66
N LEU A 15 -26.55 18.16 4.59
CA LEU A 15 -25.39 18.31 5.46
C LEU A 15 -25.23 17.15 6.45
N LEU A 16 -26.33 16.56 6.92
CA LEU A 16 -26.29 15.42 7.84
C LEU A 16 -25.92 14.10 7.13
N THR A 17 -26.27 13.92 5.86
CA THR A 17 -25.87 12.74 5.08
C THR A 17 -24.40 12.74 4.67
N ALA A 18 -23.76 13.91 4.52
CA ALA A 18 -22.35 14.01 4.15
C ALA A 18 -21.40 13.52 5.28
N SER A 19 -21.85 13.64 6.53
CA SER A 19 -21.08 13.22 7.71
C SER A 19 -21.02 11.70 7.89
N ALA A 20 -22.07 10.98 7.46
CA ALA A 20 -22.15 9.52 7.55
C ALA A 20 -21.21 8.80 6.56
N ALA A 21 -20.84 9.45 5.45
CA ALA A 21 -19.94 8.90 4.45
C ALA A 21 -18.48 8.81 4.91
N ARG A 22 -18.08 9.52 5.98
CA ARG A 22 -16.71 9.47 6.52
C ARG A 22 -16.48 8.33 7.52
N ALA A 23 -17.53 7.60 7.90
CA ALA A 23 -17.48 6.48 8.83
C ALA A 23 -17.37 5.10 8.14
N GLN A 24 -17.35 5.05 6.80
CA GLN A 24 -17.25 3.80 6.08
C GLN A 24 -15.80 3.31 6.05
N THR A 25 -15.59 2.19 6.76
CA THR A 25 -14.45 1.26 6.71
C THR A 25 -13.20 1.65 7.50
N SER A 26 -13.20 1.37 8.82
CA SER A 26 -11.95 0.96 9.44
C SER A 26 -11.51 -0.34 8.76
N TYR A 27 -10.29 -0.36 8.25
CA TYR A 27 -9.69 -1.56 7.67
C TYR A 27 -9.67 -2.68 8.73
N LYS A 28 -9.90 -3.92 8.30
CA LYS A 28 -9.83 -5.11 9.15
C LYS A 28 -8.98 -6.14 8.43
N VAL A 29 -8.07 -6.76 9.16
CA VAL A 29 -7.30 -7.89 8.65
C VAL A 29 -8.24 -9.07 8.43
N PRO A 30 -8.12 -9.80 7.32
CA PRO A 30 -8.91 -11.01 7.10
C PRO A 30 -8.65 -12.04 8.20
N THR A 31 -9.70 -12.69 8.68
CA THR A 31 -9.59 -13.76 9.68
C THR A 31 -10.00 -15.10 9.08
N GLY A 32 -9.42 -16.19 9.59
CA GLY A 32 -9.77 -17.54 9.14
C GLY A 32 -9.31 -17.88 7.74
N TYR A 33 -8.35 -17.13 7.18
CA TYR A 33 -7.77 -17.45 5.89
C TYR A 33 -6.94 -18.74 5.95
N SER A 34 -7.03 -19.51 4.88
CA SER A 34 -6.20 -20.68 4.61
C SER A 34 -5.41 -20.38 3.34
N PHE A 35 -4.17 -20.84 3.25
CA PHE A 35 -3.31 -20.67 2.08
C PHE A 35 -2.71 -22.03 1.73
N GLN A 36 -3.57 -22.97 1.32
CA GLN A 36 -3.19 -24.35 1.01
C GLN A 36 -3.30 -24.63 -0.49
N THR A 37 -4.30 -24.06 -1.15
CA THR A 37 -4.54 -24.24 -2.58
C THR A 37 -4.35 -22.94 -3.36
N ALA A 38 -4.17 -23.02 -4.67
CA ALA A 38 -4.08 -21.84 -5.53
C ALA A 38 -5.36 -20.98 -5.48
N ASP A 39 -6.53 -21.61 -5.37
CA ASP A 39 -7.82 -20.91 -5.27
C ASP A 39 -7.93 -20.13 -3.96
N ASP A 40 -7.37 -20.67 -2.87
CA ASP A 40 -7.32 -19.95 -1.59
C ASP A 40 -6.57 -18.62 -1.74
N TYR A 41 -5.44 -18.60 -2.45
CA TYR A 41 -4.70 -17.34 -2.67
C TYR A 41 -5.50 -16.35 -3.52
N ALA A 42 -6.17 -16.82 -4.57
CA ALA A 42 -6.97 -15.99 -5.47
C ALA A 42 -8.14 -15.31 -4.72
N GLU A 43 -8.78 -16.01 -3.79
CA GLU A 43 -9.88 -15.48 -2.96
C GLU A 43 -9.47 -14.23 -2.16
N TYR A 44 -8.21 -14.18 -1.72
CA TYR A 44 -7.69 -13.11 -0.86
C TYR A 44 -6.99 -11.96 -1.61
N GLU A 45 -6.91 -11.98 -2.94
CA GLU A 45 -6.30 -10.90 -3.73
C GLU A 45 -6.88 -9.51 -3.44
N PRO A 46 -8.22 -9.32 -3.31
CA PRO A 46 -8.78 -8.02 -2.94
C PRO A 46 -8.31 -7.52 -1.57
N GLN A 47 -8.14 -8.44 -0.62
CA GLN A 47 -7.74 -8.14 0.75
C GLN A 47 -6.25 -7.81 0.82
N VAL A 48 -5.42 -8.43 -0.01
CA VAL A 48 -4.02 -8.04 -0.20
C VAL A 48 -3.93 -6.60 -0.67
N ILE A 49 -4.70 -6.23 -1.69
CA ILE A 49 -4.75 -4.85 -2.19
C ILE A 49 -5.21 -3.88 -1.07
N ALA A 50 -6.24 -4.24 -0.31
CA ALA A 50 -6.74 -3.43 0.79
C ALA A 50 -5.72 -3.25 1.91
N ALA A 51 -5.02 -4.33 2.29
CA ALA A 51 -3.96 -4.34 3.29
C ALA A 51 -2.80 -3.39 2.90
N VAL A 52 -2.32 -3.49 1.67
CA VAL A 52 -1.25 -2.60 1.16
C VAL A 52 -1.71 -1.15 1.13
N ASN A 53 -2.95 -0.88 0.69
CA ASN A 53 -3.51 0.47 0.67
C ASN A 53 -3.62 1.08 2.09
N TRP A 54 -3.91 0.26 3.10
CA TRP A 54 -3.95 0.71 4.48
C TRP A 54 -2.53 0.97 5.02
N LEU A 55 -1.59 0.03 4.84
CA LEU A 55 -0.19 0.21 5.27
C LEU A 55 0.47 1.44 4.64
N GLU A 56 0.14 1.73 3.37
CA GLU A 56 0.66 2.88 2.61
C GLU A 56 0.18 4.23 3.18
N LYS A 57 -1.02 4.28 3.77
CA LYS A 57 -1.66 5.53 4.23
C LYS A 57 -1.59 5.72 5.74
N THR A 58 -1.41 4.65 6.50
CA THR A 58 -1.37 4.67 7.96
C THR A 58 0.07 4.89 8.43
N PRO A 59 0.36 5.93 9.23
CA PRO A 59 1.69 6.15 9.80
C PRO A 59 2.19 4.95 10.60
N LEU A 60 3.50 4.68 10.58
CA LEU A 60 4.11 3.47 11.18
C LEU A 60 3.75 3.30 12.66
N ASN A 61 3.71 4.39 13.40
CA ASN A 61 3.44 4.43 14.84
C ASN A 61 1.94 4.37 15.20
N GLN A 62 1.05 4.19 14.23
CA GLN A 62 -0.39 4.03 14.45
C GLN A 62 -0.80 2.56 14.33
N GLU A 63 -1.74 2.16 15.19
CA GLU A 63 -2.37 0.83 15.22
C GLU A 63 -1.36 -0.34 15.14
N PRO A 64 -0.35 -0.40 16.03
CA PRO A 64 0.76 -1.36 15.90
C PRO A 64 0.30 -2.83 15.93
N ALA A 65 -0.76 -3.15 16.67
CA ALA A 65 -1.34 -4.49 16.67
C ALA A 65 -1.96 -4.86 15.31
N LEU A 66 -2.79 -3.97 14.75
CA LEU A 66 -3.41 -4.16 13.44
C LEU A 66 -2.37 -4.24 12.31
N ARG A 67 -1.31 -3.41 12.40
CA ARG A 67 -0.17 -3.47 11.49
C ARG A 67 0.52 -4.82 11.53
N LYS A 68 0.85 -5.32 12.72
CA LYS A 68 1.50 -6.62 12.88
C LYS A 68 0.67 -7.75 12.25
N GLU A 69 -0.64 -7.76 12.48
CA GLU A 69 -1.55 -8.73 11.87
C GLU A 69 -1.62 -8.58 10.34
N THR A 70 -1.61 -7.34 9.84
CA THR A 70 -1.60 -7.03 8.40
C THR A 70 -0.31 -7.51 7.73
N ASP A 71 0.83 -7.23 8.34
CA ASP A 71 2.15 -7.65 7.83
C ASP A 71 2.25 -9.18 7.82
N GLN A 72 1.71 -9.85 8.84
CA GLN A 72 1.66 -11.31 8.88
C GLN A 72 0.80 -11.89 7.75
N PHE A 73 -0.41 -11.37 7.55
CA PHE A 73 -1.29 -11.78 6.45
C PHE A 73 -0.62 -11.57 5.09
N LEU A 74 -0.05 -10.38 4.84
CA LEU A 74 0.63 -10.08 3.59
C LEU A 74 1.86 -10.94 3.36
N PHE A 75 2.69 -11.15 4.39
CA PHE A 75 3.87 -11.99 4.26
C PHE A 75 3.51 -13.42 3.89
N GLN A 76 2.50 -13.99 4.55
CA GLN A 76 2.03 -15.35 4.28
C GLN A 76 1.44 -15.48 2.87
N TRP A 77 0.66 -14.49 2.42
CA TRP A 77 0.11 -14.49 1.06
C TRP A 77 1.22 -14.35 0.02
N ILE A 78 2.11 -13.36 0.15
CA ILE A 78 3.17 -13.07 -0.84
C ILE A 78 4.17 -14.23 -0.93
N SER A 79 4.50 -14.88 0.18
CA SER A 79 5.51 -15.94 0.20
C SER A 79 5.02 -17.26 -0.40
N GLY A 80 3.70 -17.47 -0.46
CA GLY A 80 3.13 -18.72 -0.97
C GLY A 80 2.31 -18.57 -2.25
N SER A 81 1.95 -17.35 -2.65
CA SER A 81 1.22 -17.11 -3.89
C SER A 81 2.09 -17.43 -5.10
N SER A 82 1.50 -18.12 -6.08
CA SER A 82 2.12 -18.35 -7.39
C SER A 82 1.79 -17.23 -8.40
N SER A 83 0.80 -16.39 -8.11
CA SER A 83 0.38 -15.30 -9.01
C SER A 83 1.32 -14.09 -8.96
N VAL A 84 2.08 -13.95 -7.86
CA VAL A 84 3.05 -12.88 -7.64
C VAL A 84 4.39 -13.47 -7.25
N SER A 85 5.47 -13.00 -7.88
CA SER A 85 6.84 -13.37 -7.51
C SER A 85 7.67 -12.11 -7.31
N VAL A 86 7.79 -11.68 -6.05
CA VAL A 86 8.56 -10.49 -5.69
C VAL A 86 10.04 -10.84 -5.65
N GLN A 87 10.86 -10.05 -6.34
CA GLN A 87 12.31 -10.16 -6.28
C GLN A 87 12.87 -9.05 -5.39
N LEU A 88 13.42 -9.44 -4.24
CA LEU A 88 14.08 -8.50 -3.33
C LEU A 88 15.50 -8.24 -3.78
N GLN A 89 15.71 -7.07 -4.39
CA GLN A 89 17.02 -6.60 -4.81
C GLN A 89 17.80 -6.01 -3.63
N LYS A 90 19.14 -6.09 -3.68
CA LYS A 90 19.99 -5.57 -2.59
C LYS A 90 19.72 -4.11 -2.26
N TYR A 91 19.53 -3.26 -3.27
CA TYR A 91 19.29 -1.83 -3.04
C TYR A 91 17.99 -1.59 -2.25
N VAL A 92 17.00 -2.48 -2.34
CA VAL A 92 15.74 -2.37 -1.57
C VAL A 92 15.99 -2.60 -0.09
N ALA A 93 16.83 -3.60 0.24
CA ALA A 93 17.28 -3.82 1.62
C ALA A 93 18.07 -2.63 2.16
N ASP A 94 18.94 -2.05 1.34
CA ASP A 94 19.70 -0.86 1.71
C ASP A 94 18.78 0.36 1.96
N LEU A 95 17.71 0.52 1.16
CA LEU A 95 16.70 1.57 1.36
C LEU A 95 15.89 1.38 2.64
N ALA A 96 15.54 0.14 2.99
CA ALA A 96 14.80 -0.16 4.22
C ALA A 96 15.68 0.08 5.46
N GLY A 97 16.96 -0.25 5.40
CA GLY A 97 17.92 -0.02 6.49
C GLY A 97 17.45 -0.64 7.80
N GLN A 98 17.20 0.18 8.82
CA GLN A 98 16.72 -0.25 10.14
C GLN A 98 15.19 -0.33 10.27
N ASP A 99 14.44 0.15 9.28
CA ASP A 99 12.98 0.18 9.30
C ASP A 99 12.45 -0.96 8.42
N SER A 100 12.45 -2.19 8.95
CA SER A 100 12.11 -3.41 8.21
C SER A 100 10.70 -3.41 7.58
N GLU A 101 9.79 -2.61 8.12
CA GLU A 101 8.43 -2.41 7.60
C GLU A 101 8.43 -1.80 6.19
N LEU A 102 9.50 -1.09 5.82
CA LEU A 102 9.70 -0.60 4.46
C LEU A 102 9.89 -1.75 3.45
N LEU A 103 10.46 -2.90 3.86
CA LEU A 103 10.54 -4.09 3.00
C LEU A 103 9.15 -4.66 2.73
N MET A 104 8.31 -4.74 3.76
CA MET A 104 6.94 -5.23 3.59
C MET A 104 6.14 -4.32 2.66
N LEU A 105 6.30 -3.00 2.80
CA LEU A 105 5.68 -2.02 1.90
C LEU A 105 6.16 -2.15 0.45
N PHE A 106 7.45 -2.44 0.23
CA PHE A 106 7.98 -2.71 -1.10
C PHE A 106 7.32 -3.95 -1.72
N MET A 107 7.33 -5.07 -0.98
CA MET A 107 6.77 -6.34 -1.43
C MET A 107 5.27 -6.22 -1.70
N GLY A 108 4.54 -5.56 -0.80
CA GLY A 108 3.13 -5.28 -0.93
C GLY A 108 2.82 -4.37 -2.12
N GLY A 109 3.61 -3.33 -2.34
CA GLY A 109 3.48 -2.43 -3.48
C GLY A 109 3.63 -3.15 -4.82
N TRP A 110 4.65 -4.01 -4.91
CA TRP A 110 4.85 -4.90 -6.07
C TRP A 110 3.65 -5.82 -6.26
N ALA A 111 3.26 -6.55 -5.22
CA ALA A 111 2.17 -7.52 -5.28
C ALA A 111 0.86 -6.85 -5.71
N ARG A 112 0.49 -5.74 -5.07
CA ARG A 112 -0.69 -4.94 -5.42
C ARG A 112 -0.68 -4.55 -6.89
N TYR A 113 0.44 -4.02 -7.39
CA TYR A 113 0.51 -3.61 -8.79
C TYR A 113 0.38 -4.80 -9.74
N GLN A 114 1.05 -5.92 -9.46
CA GLN A 114 0.97 -7.12 -10.30
C GLN A 114 -0.43 -7.74 -10.31
N LEU A 115 -1.17 -7.71 -9.19
CA LEU A 115 -2.57 -8.13 -9.14
C LEU A 115 -3.49 -7.24 -9.98
N GLN A 116 -3.22 -5.93 -9.99
CA GLN A 116 -3.99 -4.96 -10.78
C GLN A 116 -3.62 -4.97 -12.27
N HIS A 117 -2.42 -5.48 -12.59
CA HIS A 117 -1.82 -5.50 -13.92
C HIS A 117 -1.14 -6.86 -14.18
N PRO A 118 -1.90 -7.96 -14.28
CA PRO A 118 -1.36 -9.33 -14.30
C PRO A 118 -0.39 -9.61 -15.47
N GLU A 119 -0.55 -8.89 -16.57
CA GLU A 119 0.30 -8.92 -17.75
C GLU A 119 1.67 -8.26 -17.54
N THR A 120 1.83 -7.39 -16.53
CA THR A 120 3.08 -6.68 -16.29
C THR A 120 4.15 -7.63 -15.77
N LYS A 121 5.21 -7.81 -16.58
CA LYS A 121 6.43 -8.54 -16.22
C LYS A 121 7.69 -7.66 -16.22
N ASP A 122 7.57 -6.38 -16.55
CA ASP A 122 8.71 -5.45 -16.55
C ASP A 122 9.21 -5.23 -15.12
N ALA A 123 10.44 -5.68 -14.86
CA ALA A 123 11.07 -5.53 -13.57
C ALA A 123 11.24 -4.06 -13.17
N VAL A 124 11.49 -3.15 -14.12
CA VAL A 124 11.65 -1.72 -13.81
C VAL A 124 10.34 -1.16 -13.26
N GLN A 125 9.23 -1.43 -13.94
CA GLN A 125 7.90 -0.99 -13.50
C GLN A 125 7.53 -1.57 -12.12
N LEU A 126 7.68 -2.88 -11.93
CA LEU A 126 7.31 -3.55 -10.68
C LEU A 126 8.14 -3.06 -9.48
N ASN A 127 9.45 -2.91 -9.65
CA ASN A 127 10.32 -2.34 -8.63
C ASN A 127 9.97 -0.87 -8.33
N THR A 128 9.63 -0.09 -9.37
CA THR A 128 9.23 1.32 -9.19
C THR A 128 7.96 1.42 -8.33
N GLU A 129 6.98 0.54 -8.54
CA GLU A 129 5.72 0.56 -7.78
C GLU A 129 5.90 0.09 -6.33
N GLY A 130 6.79 -0.88 -6.09
CA GLY A 130 7.26 -1.21 -4.75
C GLY A 130 7.85 0.00 -4.03
N ILE A 131 8.78 0.73 -4.67
CA ILE A 131 9.39 1.93 -4.10
C ILE A 131 8.36 3.04 -3.89
N ARG A 132 7.46 3.30 -4.84
CA ARG A 132 6.39 4.30 -4.69
C ARG A 132 5.56 4.05 -3.44
N THR A 133 5.25 2.79 -3.17
CA THR A 133 4.52 2.37 -1.97
C THR A 133 5.31 2.67 -0.70
N MET A 134 6.61 2.37 -0.67
CA MET A 134 7.51 2.78 0.44
C MET A 134 7.52 4.30 0.63
N LEU A 135 7.66 5.08 -0.44
CA LEU A 135 7.77 6.54 -0.36
C LEU A 135 6.49 7.18 0.16
N ARG A 136 5.32 6.67 -0.23
CA ARG A 136 4.02 7.14 0.26
C ARG A 136 3.84 6.84 1.75
N ALA A 137 4.19 5.64 2.21
CA ALA A 137 4.16 5.29 3.63
C ALA A 137 5.17 6.12 4.45
N TYR A 138 6.39 6.27 3.93
CA TYR A 138 7.41 7.14 4.53
C TYR A 138 6.91 8.58 4.67
N GLN A 139 6.16 9.08 3.68
CA GLN A 139 5.51 10.38 3.73
C GLN A 139 4.32 10.45 4.69
N ALA A 140 3.57 9.36 4.89
CA ALA A 140 2.52 9.27 5.90
C ALA A 140 3.12 9.39 7.32
N GLY A 141 4.31 8.86 7.54
CA GLY A 141 5.16 9.16 8.70
C GLY A 141 5.33 7.98 9.67
N GLY A 142 5.97 8.27 10.81
CA GLY A 142 6.33 7.28 11.83
C GLY A 142 7.66 6.56 11.59
N PHE A 143 8.30 6.77 10.45
CA PHE A 143 9.63 6.25 10.11
C PHE A 143 10.75 7.19 10.54
N ARG A 144 11.97 6.65 10.68
CA ARG A 144 13.15 7.48 10.91
C ARG A 144 13.47 8.24 9.63
N ARG A 145 14.04 9.45 9.76
CA ARG A 145 14.45 10.22 8.59
C ARG A 145 15.49 9.43 7.80
N ASN A 146 15.24 9.24 6.52
CA ASN A 146 16.11 8.52 5.61
C ASN A 146 16.47 9.41 4.42
N LYS A 147 17.74 9.80 4.33
CA LYS A 147 18.23 10.68 3.25
C LYS A 147 18.06 10.07 1.86
N GLN A 148 18.20 8.74 1.72
CA GLN A 148 18.02 8.09 0.42
C GLN A 148 16.55 8.16 -0.02
N LEU A 149 15.60 7.91 0.89
CA LEU A 149 14.18 8.08 0.59
C LEU A 149 13.81 9.54 0.31
N ASP A 150 14.42 10.50 1.03
CA ASP A 150 14.27 11.93 0.76
C ASP A 150 14.71 12.28 -0.68
N GLU A 151 15.82 11.71 -1.18
CA GLU A 151 16.27 11.90 -2.57
C GLU A 151 15.35 11.19 -3.57
N LEU A 152 14.92 9.96 -3.30
CA LEU A 152 14.00 9.22 -4.19
C LEU A 152 12.65 9.95 -4.35
N LYS A 153 12.16 10.64 -3.32
CA LYS A 153 10.98 11.50 -3.44
C LYS A 153 11.18 12.63 -4.45
N LYS A 154 12.38 13.22 -4.52
CA LYS A 154 12.68 14.25 -5.53
C LYS A 154 12.71 13.65 -6.94
N LEU A 155 13.28 12.45 -7.09
CA LEU A 155 13.28 11.74 -8.37
C LEU A 155 11.85 11.40 -8.83
N GLU A 156 10.99 10.96 -7.92
CA GLU A 156 9.57 10.71 -8.21
C GLU A 156 8.85 12.00 -8.61
N ALA A 157 9.04 13.09 -7.86
CA ALA A 157 8.47 14.40 -8.21
C ALA A 157 8.94 14.92 -9.58
N ALA A 158 10.17 14.57 -9.98
CA ALA A 158 10.73 14.89 -11.29
C ALA A 158 10.39 13.86 -12.39
N GLY A 159 9.65 12.78 -12.08
CA GLY A 159 9.31 11.72 -13.04
C GLY A 159 10.49 10.83 -13.47
N THR A 160 11.60 10.86 -12.73
CA THR A 160 12.86 10.17 -13.08
C THR A 160 13.16 8.95 -12.21
N LEU A 161 12.29 8.61 -11.25
CA LEU A 161 12.43 7.42 -10.42
C LEU A 161 12.58 6.12 -11.24
N PRO A 162 11.79 5.84 -12.31
CA PRO A 162 11.96 4.62 -13.11
C PRO A 162 13.35 4.51 -13.75
N ALA A 163 13.93 5.64 -14.18
CA ALA A 163 15.26 5.67 -14.77
C ALA A 163 16.35 5.37 -13.73
N TRP A 164 16.16 5.81 -12.49
CA TRP A 164 17.03 5.44 -11.37
C TRP A 164 16.93 3.95 -11.04
N VAL A 165 15.70 3.40 -10.97
CA VAL A 165 15.47 1.96 -10.74
C VAL A 165 16.14 1.12 -11.82
N LYS A 166 15.98 1.49 -13.10
CA LYS A 166 16.63 0.81 -14.22
C LYS A 166 18.15 0.74 -14.06
N LYS A 167 18.79 1.78 -13.53
CA LYS A 167 20.23 1.79 -13.25
C LYS A 167 20.60 0.84 -12.11
N GLN A 168 19.77 0.75 -11.06
CA GLN A 168 20.01 -0.17 -9.95
C GLN A 168 19.90 -1.64 -10.36
N LEU A 169 19.00 -1.95 -11.30
CA LEU A 169 18.83 -3.32 -11.82
C LEU A 169 19.93 -3.74 -12.81
N ALA A 170 20.70 -2.78 -13.33
CA ALA A 170 21.76 -3.03 -14.29
C ALA A 170 23.16 -3.21 -13.66
N GLY A 171 23.30 -2.96 -12.36
CA GLY A 171 24.54 -3.10 -11.60
C GLY A 171 24.47 -4.30 -10.67
#